data_AF-A0A7H4LY77-F1
#
_entry.id   AF-A0A7H4LY77-F1
#
_cell.length_a   1.000
_cell.length_b   1.000
_cell.length_c   1.000
_cell.angle_alpha   90.00
_cell.angle_beta   90.00
_cell.angle_gamma   90.00
#
_symmetry.space_group_name_H-M   'P 1'
#
loop_
_entity.id
_entity.type
_entity.pdbx_description
1 polymer ?
#
loop_
_entity_poly.entity_id
_entity_poly.type
_entity_poly.pdbx_seq_one_letter_code
_entity_poly.pdbx_strand_id
1 'polypeptide(L)'
;MRFLFEERLVPVCHAGLLTGEDLASQLNALPRIHRRQNPDAWQRYAEECGIALDNPARGVRYDLHEMAIAAALAGQGRCAGTARVR
;
A
#
# COMPACT_ATOMS: atom_id res chain seq x y z
N MET A 1 -25.45 11.00 10.68
CA MET A 1 -23.96 10.96 10.55
C MET A 1 -23.56 11.95 9.48
N ARG A 2 -22.71 12.93 9.80
CA ARG A 2 -22.25 13.95 8.86
C ARG A 2 -20.99 13.44 8.16
N PHE A 3 -21.00 13.41 6.83
CA PHE A 3 -19.81 13.12 6.04
C PHE A 3 -18.76 14.22 6.28
N LEU A 4 -17.53 13.83 6.58
CA LEU A 4 -16.43 14.76 6.83
C LEU A 4 -15.51 14.85 5.61
N PHE A 5 -15.01 13.72 5.11
CA PHE A 5 -14.09 13.66 3.97
C PHE A 5 -14.11 12.25 3.35
N GLU A 6 -13.69 12.17 2.09
CA GLU A 6 -13.43 10.90 1.41
C GLU A 6 -12.01 10.42 1.73
N GLU A 7 -11.87 9.16 2.15
CA GLU A 7 -10.58 8.56 2.40
C GLU A 7 -10.20 7.70 1.20
N ARG A 8 -9.04 7.97 0.59
CA ARG A 8 -8.54 7.21 -0.56
C ARG A 8 -7.30 6.42 -0.19
N LEU A 9 -7.26 5.16 -0.59
CA LEU A 9 -6.06 4.33 -0.42
C LEU A 9 -5.03 4.69 -1.50
N VAL A 10 -3.81 4.98 -1.06
CA VAL A 10 -2.69 5.29 -1.94
C VAL A 10 -1.48 4.44 -1.51
N PRO A 11 -0.83 3.73 -2.45
CA PRO A 11 0.40 3.02 -2.16
C PRO A 11 1.53 4.02 -2.02
N VAL A 12 2.28 3.92 -0.93
CA VAL A 12 3.50 4.69 -0.71
C VAL A 12 4.68 3.75 -0.82
N CYS A 13 5.67 4.13 -1.62
CA CYS A 13 6.90 3.38 -1.79
C CYS A 13 8.07 4.31 -2.10
N HIS A 14 9.29 3.82 -1.90
CA HIS A 14 10.48 4.54 -2.34
C HIS A 14 10.47 4.71 -3.86
N ALA A 15 10.74 5.93 -4.35
CA ALA A 15 10.66 6.26 -5.78
C ALA A 15 11.57 5.39 -6.66
N GLY A 16 12.73 4.97 -6.12
CA GLY A 16 13.65 4.07 -6.82
C GLY A 16 13.16 2.62 -6.99
N LEU A 17 12.00 2.26 -6.42
CA LEU A 17 11.36 0.94 -6.58
C LEU A 17 10.30 0.93 -7.69
N LEU A 18 9.99 2.08 -8.29
CA LEU A 18 9.10 2.17 -9.44
C LEU A 18 9.94 2.12 -10.70
N THR A 19 9.83 1.03 -11.45
CA THR A 19 10.34 0.99 -12.83
C THR A 19 9.31 1.66 -13.75
N GLY A 20 9.67 1.99 -15.00
CA GLY A 20 8.70 2.49 -15.99
C GLY A 20 7.72 1.42 -16.50
N GLU A 21 7.72 0.23 -15.88
CA GLU A 21 6.92 -0.91 -16.29
C GLU A 21 5.46 -0.81 -15.78
N ASP A 22 4.64 -1.79 -16.15
CA ASP A 22 3.27 -1.89 -15.67
C ASP A 22 3.18 -1.93 -14.13
N LEU A 23 2.33 -1.06 -13.58
CA LEU A 23 2.20 -0.85 -12.13
C LEU A 23 1.72 -2.12 -11.42
N ALA A 24 0.82 -2.89 -12.03
CA ALA A 24 0.31 -4.15 -11.46
C ALA A 24 1.42 -5.19 -11.33
N SER A 25 2.22 -5.35 -12.39
CA SER A 25 3.37 -6.26 -12.41
C SER A 25 4.40 -5.90 -11.32
N GLN A 26 4.72 -4.61 -11.16
CA GLN A 26 5.63 -4.14 -10.11
C GLN A 26 5.06 -4.30 -8.70
N LEU A 27 3.75 -4.11 -8.54
CA LEU A 27 3.04 -4.32 -7.27
C LEU A 27 3.09 -5.78 -6.83
N ASN A 28 3.11 -6.73 -7.78
CA ASN A 28 3.28 -8.14 -7.49
C ASN A 28 4.73 -8.54 -7.20
N ALA A 29 5.70 -7.86 -7.80
CA ALA A 29 7.13 -8.12 -7.60
C ALA A 29 7.64 -7.67 -6.23
N LEU A 30 7.09 -6.59 -5.68
CA LEU A 30 7.60 -5.99 -4.45
C LEU A 30 6.95 -6.51 -3.17
N PRO A 31 7.72 -6.65 -2.07
CA PRO A 31 7.17 -7.00 -0.77
C PRO A 31 6.19 -5.91 -0.30
N ARG A 32 5.01 -6.36 0.15
CA ARG A 32 3.97 -5.48 0.69
C ARG A 32 4.15 -5.28 2.19
N ILE A 33 3.97 -4.05 2.62
CA ILE A 33 3.99 -3.64 4.01
C ILE A 33 2.53 -3.54 4.45
N HIS A 34 2.19 -4.34 5.45
CA HIS A 34 0.85 -4.49 6.01
C HIS A 34 0.76 -3.78 7.35
N ARG A 35 -0.36 -3.08 7.60
CA ARG A 35 -0.68 -2.61 8.94
C ARG A 35 -1.46 -3.69 9.66
N ARG A 36 -1.12 -4.01 10.92
CA ARG A 36 -1.91 -4.99 11.70
C ARG A 36 -3.36 -4.57 11.91
N GLN A 37 -3.61 -3.27 12.06
CA GLN A 37 -4.95 -2.73 12.27
C GLN A 37 -5.81 -2.74 10.99
N ASN A 38 -5.20 -2.86 9.81
CA ASN A 38 -5.90 -2.80 8.52
C ASN A 38 -5.25 -3.77 7.51
N PRO A 39 -5.35 -5.09 7.75
CA PRO A 39 -4.67 -6.10 6.94
C PRO A 39 -5.26 -6.22 5.52
N ASP A 40 -6.48 -5.75 5.31
CA ASP A 40 -7.26 -5.75 4.08
C ASP A 40 -6.96 -4.55 3.16
N ALA A 41 -6.16 -3.58 3.60
CA ALA A 41 -5.86 -2.35 2.85
C ALA A 41 -5.35 -2.62 1.42
N TRP A 42 -4.50 -3.64 1.25
CA TRP A 42 -3.98 -4.02 -0.07
C TRP A 42 -5.01 -4.67 -0.96
N GLN A 43 -5.93 -5.46 -0.38
CA GLN A 43 -7.02 -6.07 -1.12
C GLN A 43 -7.99 -5.00 -1.61
N ARG A 44 -8.38 -4.07 -0.74
CA ARG A 44 -9.26 -2.95 -1.11
C ARG A 44 -8.65 -2.07 -2.19
N TYR A 45 -7.35 -1.75 -2.08
CA TYR A 45 -6.65 -0.99 -3.11
C TYR A 45 -6.62 -1.72 -4.46
N ALA A 46 -6.42 -3.05 -4.45
CA ALA A 46 -6.42 -3.86 -5.64
C ALA A 46 -7.80 -3.89 -6.32
N GLU A 47 -8.87 -4.04 -5.53
CA GLU A 47 -10.25 -3.97 -6.02
C GLU A 47 -10.58 -2.59 -6.59
N GLU A 48 -10.21 -1.50 -5.91
CA GLU A 48 -10.41 -0.12 -6.36
C GLU A 48 -9.66 0.20 -7.67
N CYS A 49 -8.49 -0.40 -7.88
CA CYS A 49 -7.68 -0.18 -9.08
C CYS A 49 -7.88 -1.23 -10.18
N GLY A 50 -8.68 -2.29 -9.95
CA GLY A 50 -8.83 -3.40 -10.88
C GLY A 50 -7.54 -4.24 -11.09
N ILE A 51 -6.67 -4.29 -10.08
CA ILE A 51 -5.36 -4.96 -10.15
C ILE A 51 -5.49 -6.38 -9.61
N ALA A 52 -5.04 -7.38 -10.37
CA ALA A 52 -4.92 -8.75 -9.88
C ALA A 52 -3.64 -8.90 -9.04
N LEU A 53 -3.80 -9.11 -7.73
CA LEU A 53 -2.69 -9.43 -6.83
C LEU A 53 -2.58 -10.95 -6.61
N ASP A 54 -1.44 -11.55 -6.96
CA ASP A 54 -1.26 -13.01 -6.86
C ASP A 54 -1.25 -13.53 -5.41
N ASN A 55 -0.77 -12.71 -4.47
CA ASN A 55 -0.77 -13.06 -3.05
C ASN A 55 -0.88 -11.81 -2.16
N PRO A 56 -2.07 -11.24 -1.99
CA PRO A 56 -2.25 -9.94 -1.33
C PRO A 56 -1.72 -9.92 0.11
N ALA A 57 -1.70 -11.06 0.82
CA ALA A 57 -1.22 -11.16 2.20
C ALA A 57 0.31 -11.29 2.35
N ARG A 58 1.07 -11.42 1.27
CA ARG A 58 2.53 -11.57 1.30
C ARG A 58 3.23 -10.29 1.77
N GLY A 59 4.05 -10.39 2.82
CA GLY A 59 4.98 -9.33 3.24
C GLY A 59 4.99 -9.06 4.75
N VAL A 60 5.68 -7.99 5.17
CA VAL A 60 5.95 -7.68 6.59
C VAL A 60 4.80 -6.89 7.20
N ARG A 61 4.48 -7.17 8.46
CA ARG A 61 3.42 -6.49 9.22
C ARG A 61 4.05 -5.55 10.24
N TYR A 62 3.65 -4.28 10.23
CA TYR A 62 4.02 -3.29 11.24
C TYR A 62 2.80 -2.83 12.03
N ASP A 63 3.01 -2.56 13.31
CA ASP A 63 1.97 -2.10 14.22
C ASP A 63 1.79 -0.58 14.15
N LEU A 64 2.89 0.17 13.98
CA LEU A 64 2.91 1.63 13.93
C LEU A 64 2.96 2.14 12.48
N HIS A 65 2.18 3.19 12.21
CA HIS A 65 2.15 3.85 10.89
C HIS A 65 3.51 4.45 10.51
N GLU A 66 4.20 5.03 11.48
CA GLU A 66 5.54 5.60 11.31
C GLU A 66 6.56 4.55 10.88
N MET A 67 6.50 3.35 11.42
CA MET A 67 7.38 2.24 11.03
C MET A 67 7.06 1.74 9.62
N ALA A 68 5.79 1.69 9.23
CA ALA A 68 5.39 1.33 7.88
C ALA A 68 5.89 2.35 6.84
N ILE A 69 5.80 3.65 7.15
CA ILE A 69 6.33 4.72 6.30
C ILE A 69 7.86 4.65 6.27
N ALA A 70 8.53 4.49 7.41
CA ALA A 70 9.99 4.39 7.48
C ALA A 70 10.53 3.20 6.67
N ALA A 71 9.85 2.05 6.74
CA ALA A 71 10.19 0.88 5.93
C ALA A 71 9.97 1.13 4.42
N ALA A 72 8.87 1.80 4.05
CA ALA A 72 8.63 2.18 2.66
C ALA A 72 9.69 3.15 2.13
N LEU A 73 10.10 4.15 2.94
CA LEU A 73 11.18 5.10 2.62
C LEU A 73 12.56 4.41 2.56
N ALA A 74 12.80 3.41 3.41
CA ALA A 74 14.03 2.63 3.40
C ALA A 74 14.12 1.62 2.24
N GLY A 75 13.14 1.59 1.33
CA GLY A 75 13.13 0.70 0.18
C GLY A 75 12.81 -0.76 0.52
N GLN A 76 12.31 -1.04 1.72
CA GLN A 76 11.98 -2.40 2.18
C GLN A 76 10.68 -2.95 1.55
N GLY A 77 9.94 -2.12 0.79
CA GLY A 77 8.69 -2.51 0.14
C GLY A 77 7.77 -1.33 -0.14
N ARG A 78 6.51 -1.64 -0.42
CA ARG A 78 5.43 -0.65 -0.59
C ARG A 78 4.43 -0.79 0.56
N CYS A 79 3.93 0.30 1.12
CA CYS A 79 2.82 0.27 2.09
C CYS A 79 1.54 0.86 1.50
N ALA A 80 0.40 0.18 1.65
CA ALA A 80 -0.90 0.77 1.37
C ALA A 80 -1.27 1.67 2.56
N GLY A 81 -1.34 2.98 2.30
CA GLY A 81 -1.72 3.99 3.28
C GLY A 81 -3.03 4.65 2.89
N THR A 82 -3.75 5.18 3.87
CA THR A 82 -4.89 6.05 3.60
C THR A 82 -4.37 7.47 3.43
N ALA A 83 -4.52 8.03 2.24
CA ALA A 83 -4.25 9.43 1.98
C ALA A 83 -5.59 10.19 2.01
N ARG A 84 -5.67 11.23 2.85
CA ARG A 84 -6.81 12.15 2.80
C ARG A 84 -6.60 13.06 1.61
N VAL A 85 -7.45 12.92 0.60
CA VAL A 85 -7.53 13.88 -0.49
C VAL A 85 -8.30 15.08 0.07
N ARG A 86 -7.68 16.26 0.05
CA ARG A 86 -8.31 17.54 0.44
C ARG A 86 -9.27 18.01 -0.65
#